data_AF-A0A8S1F135-F1
#
_entry.id   AF-A0A8S1F135-F1
#
_cell.length_a   1.000
_cell.length_b   1.000
_cell.length_c   1.000
_cell.angle_alpha   90.00
_cell.angle_beta   90.00
_cell.angle_gamma   90.00
#
_symmetry.space_group_name_H-M   'P 1'
#
loop_
_entity.id
_entity.type
_entity.pdbx_description
1 polymer ?
#
loop_
_entity_poly.entity_id
_entity_poly.type
_entity_poly.pdbx_seq_one_letter_code
_entity_poly.pdbx_strand_id
1 'polypeptide(L)'
;METPMIGTILQFVVLLGPIGDALECYDSSYPVPHRRSECAPDQMCYSEYYAINRSGLIRQYYDRFCVHKSHCLYRGIDESCPTLIDLDEQMQNLFAKHHAKSNPGSVKYSEFCCCSTDLCNDVNHKRVYDKYGLQITISTDQIFSGALRNSANLVGFLIFLLIFR
;
A
#
# COMPACT_ATOMS: atom_id res chain seq x y z
N MET A 1 -58.75 39.54 -15.09
CA MET A 1 -58.30 38.39 -15.89
C MET A 1 -57.08 38.86 -16.67
N GLU A 2 -56.04 38.02 -16.75
CA GLU A 2 -54.76 38.21 -17.47
C GLU A 2 -53.57 38.80 -16.65
N THR A 3 -52.95 37.92 -15.87
CA THR A 3 -51.47 37.86 -15.70
C THR A 3 -50.96 36.83 -16.72
N PRO A 4 -49.79 36.99 -17.38
CA PRO A 4 -48.52 36.51 -16.79
C PRO A 4 -47.29 37.27 -17.40
N MET A 5 -45.99 36.99 -17.24
CA MET A 5 -45.16 35.92 -16.66
C MET A 5 -43.90 36.62 -16.10
N ILE A 6 -43.53 36.35 -14.84
CA ILE A 6 -42.21 36.71 -14.32
C ILE A 6 -41.21 35.67 -14.88
N GLY A 7 -40.23 36.16 -15.64
CA GLY A 7 -39.19 35.34 -16.24
C GLY A 7 -38.40 34.57 -15.18
N THR A 8 -38.53 33.25 -15.22
CA THR A 8 -37.80 32.31 -14.39
C THR A 8 -36.31 32.36 -14.75
N ILE A 9 -35.51 33.08 -13.96
CA ILE A 9 -34.05 32.98 -14.01
C ILE A 9 -33.71 31.60 -13.46
N LEU A 10 -33.29 30.71 -14.36
CA LEU A 10 -32.77 29.39 -14.03
C LEU A 10 -31.44 29.58 -13.27
N GLN A 11 -31.48 29.58 -11.94
CA GLN A 11 -30.28 29.49 -11.12
C GLN A 11 -29.67 28.10 -11.32
N PHE A 12 -28.60 28.01 -12.12
CA PHE A 12 -27.69 26.87 -12.11
C PHE A 12 -26.98 26.84 -10.76
N VAL A 13 -27.57 26.15 -9.78
CA VAL A 13 -26.85 25.74 -8.58
C VAL A 13 -25.93 24.61 -9.01
N VAL A 14 -24.66 24.94 -9.29
CA VAL A 14 -23.59 23.96 -9.34
C VAL A 14 -23.45 23.42 -7.92
N LEU A 15 -24.04 22.27 -7.66
CA LEU A 15 -23.78 21.46 -6.48
C LEU A 15 -22.32 20.98 -6.58
N LEU A 16 -21.37 21.83 -6.20
CA LEU A 16 -20.06 21.38 -5.76
C LEU A 16 -20.33 20.59 -4.49
N GLY A 17 -20.50 19.28 -4.62
CA GLY A 17 -20.40 18.37 -3.49
C GLY A 17 -19.08 18.61 -2.75
N PRO A 18 -18.96 18.24 -1.46
CA PRO A 18 -17.73 18.45 -0.73
C PRO A 18 -16.58 17.82 -1.51
N ILE A 19 -15.65 18.66 -1.96
CA ILE A 19 -14.33 18.23 -2.40
C ILE A 19 -13.70 17.69 -1.12
N GLY A 20 -13.92 16.41 -0.84
CA GLY A 20 -13.20 15.75 0.25
C GLY A 20 -11.71 15.88 -0.06
N ASP A 21 -10.93 16.26 0.94
CA ASP A 21 -9.47 16.30 0.81
C ASP A 21 -9.02 14.95 0.28
N ALA A 22 -8.27 14.97 -0.81
CA ALA A 22 -7.80 13.76 -1.44
C ALA A 22 -6.72 13.12 -0.55
N LEU A 23 -6.96 11.87 -0.16
CA LEU A 23 -6.10 11.12 0.75
C LEU A 23 -4.67 11.07 0.21
N GLU A 24 -3.71 11.53 1.00
CA GLU A 24 -2.28 11.42 0.67
C GLU A 24 -1.68 10.20 1.37
N CYS A 25 -0.94 9.36 0.63
CA CYS A 25 -0.23 8.21 1.20
C CYS A 25 1.25 8.23 0.83
N TYR A 26 2.08 7.56 1.60
CA TYR A 26 3.44 7.26 1.16
C TYR A 26 3.42 6.30 -0.04
N ASP A 27 4.24 6.60 -1.05
CA ASP A 27 4.49 5.77 -2.23
C ASP A 27 6.01 5.52 -2.33
N SER A 28 6.50 4.56 -1.56
CA SER A 28 7.93 4.34 -1.42
C SER A 28 8.23 2.91 -0.99
N SER A 29 9.34 2.36 -1.47
CA SER A 29 9.86 1.05 -1.07
C SER A 29 11.14 1.12 -0.21
N TYR A 30 11.47 2.31 0.31
CA TYR A 30 12.69 2.56 1.08
C TYR A 30 12.47 2.54 2.61
N PRO A 31 13.49 2.25 3.43
CA PRO A 31 13.33 2.25 4.90
C PRO A 31 12.92 3.61 5.49
N VAL A 32 13.23 4.70 4.79
CA VAL A 32 12.72 6.05 5.04
C VAL A 32 11.82 6.42 3.87
N PRO A 33 10.50 6.55 4.07
CA PRO A 33 9.61 6.91 2.99
C PRO A 33 9.82 8.38 2.59
N HIS A 34 10.08 8.63 1.31
CA HIS A 34 10.46 9.95 0.81
C HIS A 34 9.54 10.49 -0.29
N ARG A 35 8.61 9.66 -0.76
CA ARG A 35 7.66 10.02 -1.81
C ARG A 35 6.25 9.81 -1.31
N ARG A 36 5.38 10.74 -1.71
CA ARG A 36 3.96 10.78 -1.40
C ARG A 36 3.18 10.85 -2.69
N SER A 37 1.97 10.32 -2.66
CA SER A 37 1.05 10.28 -3.78
C SER A 37 -0.37 10.50 -3.27
N GLU A 38 -1.13 11.30 -4.01
CA GLU A 38 -2.58 11.45 -3.83
C GLU A 38 -3.29 10.21 -4.34
N CYS A 39 -4.21 9.65 -3.55
CA CYS A 39 -4.94 8.45 -3.89
C CYS A 39 -6.27 8.77 -4.59
N ALA A 40 -6.72 7.83 -5.43
CA ALA A 40 -8.07 7.91 -6.01
C ALA A 40 -9.16 7.78 -4.91
N PRO A 41 -10.40 8.26 -5.13
CA PRO A 41 -11.46 8.27 -4.11
C PRO A 41 -11.81 6.89 -3.50
N ASP A 42 -11.63 5.82 -4.26
CA ASP A 42 -11.89 4.43 -3.86
C ASP A 42 -10.64 3.69 -3.36
N GLN A 43 -9.55 4.42 -3.14
CA GLN A 43 -8.29 3.91 -2.60
C GLN A 43 -8.08 4.31 -1.15
N MET A 44 -7.14 3.62 -0.51
CA MET A 44 -6.68 3.87 0.85
C MET A 44 -5.17 3.62 0.93
N CYS A 45 -4.52 4.01 2.02
CA CYS A 45 -3.10 3.79 2.21
C CYS A 45 -2.83 2.33 2.56
N TYR A 46 -1.88 1.72 1.87
CA TYR A 46 -1.35 0.40 2.20
C TYR A 46 0.12 0.48 2.58
N SER A 47 0.53 -0.32 3.56
CA SER A 47 1.92 -0.61 3.86
C SER A 47 2.16 -2.09 4.02
N GLU A 48 3.28 -2.53 3.49
CA GLU A 48 3.81 -3.87 3.62
C GLU A 48 5.25 -3.79 4.13
N TYR A 49 5.51 -4.56 5.18
CA TYR A 49 6.86 -4.82 5.65
C TYR A 49 7.04 -6.31 5.83
N TYR A 50 8.22 -6.81 5.47
CA TYR A 50 8.64 -8.15 5.82
C TYR A 50 10.15 -8.27 5.94
N ALA A 51 10.58 -9.19 6.79
CA ALA A 51 11.97 -9.53 7.01
C ALA A 51 12.19 -11.01 6.74
N ILE A 52 13.16 -11.33 5.87
CA ILE A 52 13.51 -12.70 5.51
C ILE A 52 14.88 -13.03 6.05
N ASN A 53 15.00 -14.14 6.77
CA ASN A 53 16.29 -14.71 7.11
C ASN A 53 16.78 -15.60 5.96
N ARG A 54 17.85 -15.17 5.30
CA ARG A 54 18.56 -15.95 4.28
C ARG A 54 19.93 -16.32 4.82
N SER A 55 20.06 -17.54 5.31
CA SER A 55 21.33 -18.12 5.79
C SER A 55 22.01 -17.30 6.89
N GLY A 56 21.22 -16.80 7.85
CA GLY A 56 21.72 -16.01 8.99
C GLY A 56 21.72 -14.50 8.76
N LEU A 57 21.49 -14.03 7.52
CA LEU A 57 21.34 -12.61 7.21
C LEU A 57 19.87 -12.23 7.10
N ILE A 58 19.45 -11.25 7.89
CA ILE A 58 18.10 -10.67 7.82
C ILE A 58 18.08 -9.58 6.74
N ARG A 59 17.24 -9.78 5.72
CA ARG A 59 16.93 -8.79 4.70
C ARG A 59 15.55 -8.22 4.94
N GLN A 60 15.44 -6.90 4.88
CA GLN A 60 14.22 -6.16 5.19
C GLN A 60 13.67 -5.52 3.92
N TYR A 61 12.36 -5.57 3.76
CA TYR A 61 11.64 -5.07 2.61
C TYR A 61 10.49 -4.19 3.10
N TYR A 62 10.29 -3.09 2.41
CA TYR A 62 9.27 -2.11 2.71
C TYR A 62 8.56 -1.78 1.40
N ASP A 63 7.24 -1.65 1.43
CA ASP A 63 6.48 -1.07 0.33
C ASP A 63 5.26 -0.34 0.85
N ARG A 64 4.94 0.79 0.21
CA ARG A 64 3.82 1.65 0.57
C ARG A 64 3.24 2.22 -0.71
N PHE A 65 1.93 2.25 -0.83
CA PHE A 65 1.23 2.79 -2.00
C PHE A 65 -0.28 2.98 -1.72
N CYS A 66 -0.97 3.65 -2.63
CA CYS A 66 -2.44 3.69 -2.67
C CYS A 66 -3.00 2.37 -3.23
N VAL A 67 -3.94 1.74 -2.53
CA VAL A 67 -4.60 0.50 -2.99
C VAL A 67 -6.11 0.62 -2.95
N HIS A 68 -6.81 -0.06 -3.85
CA HIS A 68 -8.28 -0.12 -3.81
C HIS A 68 -8.76 -0.73 -2.49
N LYS A 69 -9.77 -0.10 -1.88
CA LYS A 69 -10.38 -0.54 -0.60
C LYS A 69 -10.82 -2.00 -0.64
N SER A 70 -11.32 -2.47 -1.78
CA SER A 70 -11.74 -3.85 -1.99
C SER A 70 -10.61 -4.88 -1.81
N HIS A 71 -9.36 -4.54 -2.15
CA HIS A 71 -8.22 -5.45 -1.99
C HIS A 71 -7.86 -5.67 -0.53
N CYS A 72 -7.97 -4.62 0.30
CA CYS A 72 -7.77 -4.71 1.74
C CYS A 72 -8.84 -5.60 2.37
N LEU A 73 -10.12 -5.30 2.08
CA LEU A 73 -11.26 -6.04 2.64
C LEU A 73 -11.27 -7.51 2.24
N TYR A 74 -11.02 -7.82 0.96
CA TYR A 74 -11.00 -9.21 0.47
C TYR A 74 -9.92 -10.05 1.16
N ARG A 75 -8.80 -9.44 1.57
CA ARG A 75 -7.67 -10.11 2.21
C ARG A 75 -7.69 -10.03 3.73
N GLY A 76 -8.73 -9.42 4.32
CA GLY A 76 -8.79 -9.21 5.78
C GLY A 76 -7.67 -8.31 6.31
N ILE A 77 -7.16 -7.39 5.49
CA ILE A 77 -6.11 -6.46 5.88
C ILE A 77 -6.75 -5.13 6.27
N ASP A 78 -6.50 -4.69 7.49
CA ASP A 78 -7.06 -3.46 8.07
C ASP A 78 -6.02 -2.74 8.95
N GLU A 79 -6.48 -1.84 9.81
CA GLU A 79 -5.64 -1.05 10.72
C GLU A 79 -5.04 -1.87 11.87
N SER A 80 -5.49 -3.12 12.09
CA SER A 80 -4.88 -4.05 13.06
C SER A 80 -3.52 -4.56 12.60
N CYS A 81 -3.18 -4.35 11.32
CA CYS A 81 -1.90 -4.71 10.72
C CYS A 81 -1.55 -6.21 10.86
N PRO A 82 -2.34 -7.15 10.27
CA PRO A 82 -2.06 -8.57 10.37
C PRO A 82 -0.65 -8.95 9.91
N THR A 83 -0.11 -10.01 10.50
CA THR A 83 1.12 -10.65 10.06
C THR A 83 0.82 -11.73 9.02
N LEU A 84 1.85 -12.25 8.35
CA LEU A 84 1.69 -13.31 7.36
C LEU A 84 0.96 -14.54 7.92
N ILE A 85 1.19 -14.87 9.19
CA ILE A 85 0.56 -16.02 9.85
C ILE A 85 -0.93 -15.80 10.08
N ASP A 86 -1.36 -14.53 10.19
CA ASP A 86 -2.76 -14.15 10.39
C ASP A 86 -3.56 -14.14 9.08
N LEU A 87 -2.89 -14.14 7.92
CA LEU A 87 -3.52 -14.24 6.61
C LEU A 87 -3.91 -15.70 6.30
N ASP A 88 -4.83 -15.89 5.35
CA ASP A 88 -5.24 -17.22 4.91
C ASP A 88 -4.07 -18.01 4.26
N GLU A 89 -4.17 -19.34 4.28
CA GLU A 89 -3.11 -20.24 3.81
C GLU A 89 -2.75 -20.03 2.34
N GLN A 90 -3.71 -19.65 1.49
CA GLN A 90 -3.47 -19.39 0.08
C GLN A 90 -2.58 -18.16 -0.09
N MET A 91 -2.86 -17.08 0.66
CA MET A 91 -2.03 -15.89 0.70
C MET A 91 -0.64 -16.16 1.27
N GLN A 92 -0.53 -16.96 2.34
CA GLN A 92 0.77 -17.38 2.90
C GLN A 92 1.64 -18.09 1.86
N ASN A 93 1.07 -19.06 1.15
CA ASN A 93 1.77 -19.84 0.14
C ASN A 93 2.18 -18.97 -1.06
N LEU A 94 1.29 -18.09 -1.53
CA LEU A 94 1.58 -17.18 -2.62
C LEU A 94 2.71 -16.23 -2.25
N PHE A 95 2.65 -15.63 -1.07
CA PHE A 95 3.68 -14.74 -0.56
C PHE A 95 5.04 -15.44 -0.48
N ALA A 96 5.08 -16.64 0.10
CA ALA A 96 6.31 -17.41 0.21
C ALA A 96 6.89 -17.76 -1.16
N LYS A 97 6.06 -18.13 -2.14
CA LYS A 97 6.49 -18.42 -3.52
C LYS A 97 7.20 -17.22 -4.16
N HIS A 98 6.67 -16.01 -3.98
CA HIS A 98 7.21 -14.81 -4.63
C HIS A 98 8.40 -14.19 -3.88
N HIS A 99 8.36 -14.18 -2.55
CA HIS A 99 9.32 -13.40 -1.75
C HIS A 99 10.31 -14.28 -0.97
N ALA A 100 9.89 -15.49 -0.59
CA ALA A 100 10.56 -16.34 0.39
C ALA A 100 11.09 -17.66 -0.18
N LYS A 101 11.33 -17.73 -1.50
CA LYS A 101 11.78 -18.96 -2.22
C LYS A 101 10.92 -20.19 -1.89
N SER A 102 9.61 -19.99 -1.77
CA SER A 102 8.63 -21.01 -1.38
C SER A 102 8.84 -21.61 0.01
N ASN A 103 9.58 -20.93 0.90
CA ASN A 103 9.70 -21.31 2.31
C ASN A 103 9.11 -20.22 3.23
N PRO A 104 7.84 -20.34 3.63
CA PRO A 104 7.19 -19.39 4.54
C PRO A 104 7.97 -19.17 5.85
N GLY A 105 8.59 -20.22 6.40
CA GLY A 105 9.37 -20.14 7.65
C GLY A 105 10.66 -19.33 7.58
N SER A 106 11.06 -18.92 6.37
CA SER A 106 12.16 -17.96 6.17
C SER A 106 11.74 -16.52 6.45
N VAL A 107 10.43 -16.22 6.39
CA VAL A 107 9.86 -14.93 6.83
C VAL A 107 9.84 -14.92 8.35
N LYS A 108 10.54 -13.96 8.96
CA LYS A 108 10.66 -13.84 10.42
C LYS A 108 9.70 -12.83 11.01
N TYR A 109 9.52 -11.73 10.29
CA TYR A 109 8.61 -10.66 10.67
C TYR A 109 7.87 -10.20 9.43
N SER A 110 6.64 -9.76 9.62
CA SER A 110 5.78 -9.23 8.58
C SER A 110 4.69 -8.37 9.21
N GLU A 111 4.31 -7.30 8.55
CA GLU A 111 3.08 -6.55 8.84
C GLU A 111 2.48 -6.04 7.52
N PHE A 112 1.18 -6.22 7.37
CA PHE A 112 0.40 -5.72 6.25
C PHE A 112 -0.69 -4.83 6.82
N CYS A 113 -0.74 -3.55 6.45
CA CYS A 113 -1.72 -2.61 7.00
C CYS A 113 -2.47 -1.89 5.88
N CYS A 114 -3.75 -1.63 6.13
CA CYS A 114 -4.55 -0.71 5.34
C CYS A 114 -5.17 0.34 6.27
N CYS A 115 -5.13 1.62 5.89
CA CYS A 115 -5.62 2.71 6.72
C CYS A 115 -6.11 3.90 5.86
N SER A 116 -7.03 4.72 6.42
CA SER A 116 -7.79 5.73 5.65
C SER A 116 -7.53 7.18 6.08
N THR A 117 -6.40 7.46 6.72
CA THR A 117 -5.99 8.82 7.12
C THR A 117 -4.68 9.21 6.44
N ASP A 118 -4.42 10.50 6.28
CA ASP A 118 -3.23 10.96 5.55
C ASP A 118 -1.94 10.38 6.14
N LEU A 119 -1.12 9.83 5.25
CA LEU A 119 0.22 9.32 5.52
C LEU A 119 0.28 8.26 6.63
N CYS A 120 -0.85 7.60 6.91
CA CYS A 120 -0.96 6.61 7.97
C CYS A 120 -0.13 5.34 7.72
N ASN A 121 0.28 5.09 6.47
CA ASN A 121 1.11 3.98 6.07
C ASN A 121 2.62 4.20 6.32
N ASP A 122 3.00 4.93 7.38
CA ASP A 122 4.39 5.23 7.76
C ASP A 122 5.09 4.04 8.45
N VAL A 123 5.05 2.86 7.83
CA VAL A 123 5.91 1.75 8.26
C VAL A 123 7.34 2.06 7.85
N ASN A 124 8.14 2.60 8.77
CA ASN A 124 9.52 2.98 8.53
C ASN A 124 10.51 2.20 9.42
N HIS A 125 11.79 2.40 9.15
CA HIS A 125 12.86 1.71 9.88
C HIS A 125 12.87 1.95 11.39
N LYS A 126 12.43 3.14 11.86
CA LYS A 126 12.39 3.44 13.29
C LYS A 126 11.31 2.61 13.95
N ARG A 127 10.10 2.56 13.35
CA ARG A 127 9.01 1.68 13.82
C ARG A 127 9.44 0.21 13.84
N VAL A 128 10.15 -0.24 12.81
CA VAL A 128 10.68 -1.62 12.72
C VAL A 128 11.72 -1.90 13.79
N TYR A 129 12.64 -0.98 14.05
CA TYR A 129 13.61 -1.10 15.14
C TYR A 129 12.91 -1.15 16.50
N ASP A 130 11.98 -0.23 16.75
CA ASP A 130 11.24 -0.14 18.00
C ASP A 130 10.41 -1.41 18.26
N LYS A 131 9.83 -2.02 17.22
CA LYS A 131 8.96 -3.22 17.31
C LYS A 131 9.73 -4.55 17.31
N TYR A 132 10.78 -4.67 16.50
CA TYR A 132 11.45 -5.95 16.24
C TYR A 132 12.95 -5.95 16.59
N GLY A 133 13.53 -4.81 17.00
CA GLY A 133 14.96 -4.68 17.28
C GLY A 133 15.86 -4.73 16.04
N LEU A 134 15.29 -4.59 14.84
CA LEU A 134 16.03 -4.69 13.58
C LEU A 134 16.57 -3.32 13.16
N GLN A 135 17.90 -3.18 13.11
CA GLN A 135 18.55 -1.99 12.53
C GLN A 135 18.40 -1.96 11.01
N ILE A 136 18.49 -0.78 10.39
CA ILE A 136 18.46 -0.69 8.92
C ILE A 136 19.59 -1.52 8.32
N THR A 137 19.22 -2.49 7.49
CA THR A 137 20.17 -3.17 6.60
C THR A 137 20.09 -2.49 5.23
N ILE A 138 20.97 -1.53 4.94
CA ILE A 138 21.08 -0.96 3.59
C ILE A 138 21.73 -2.04 2.70
N SER A 139 20.90 -2.82 2.04
CA SER A 139 21.36 -3.80 1.06
C SER A 139 21.56 -3.07 -0.26
N THR A 140 22.75 -3.09 -0.83
CA THR A 140 23.08 -2.48 -2.15
C THR A 140 22.17 -2.95 -3.29
N ASP A 141 21.50 -4.11 -3.13
CA ASP A 141 20.48 -4.62 -4.06
C ASP A 141 19.27 -3.67 -4.21
N GLN A 142 18.92 -2.87 -3.20
CA GLN A 142 17.81 -1.91 -3.27
C GLN A 142 18.11 -0.68 -4.15
N ILE A 143 19.39 -0.39 -4.39
CA ILE A 143 19.84 0.75 -5.21
C ILE A 143 19.63 0.45 -6.71
N PHE A 144 19.77 -0.81 -7.14
CA PHE A 144 19.62 -1.19 -8.55
C PHE A 144 18.16 -1.39 -9.00
N SER A 145 17.24 -1.72 -8.10
CA SER A 145 15.82 -1.86 -8.45
C SER A 145 15.10 -0.53 -8.69
N GLY A 146 15.62 0.58 -8.17
CA GLY A 146 15.09 1.92 -8.43
C GLY A 146 15.35 2.42 -9.86
N ALA A 147 16.51 2.07 -10.44
CA ALA A 147 16.90 2.51 -11.78
C ALA A 147 16.18 1.78 -12.93
N LEU A 148 15.63 0.58 -12.68
CA LEU A 148 14.82 -0.19 -13.63
C LEU A 148 13.32 0.13 -13.56
N ARG A 149 12.88 0.99 -12.62
CA ARG A 149 11.45 1.22 -12.36
C ARG A 149 10.74 2.11 -13.39
N ASN A 150 11.47 2.82 -14.26
CA ASN A 150 10.87 3.57 -15.37
C ASN A 150 10.34 2.69 -16.52
N SER A 151 10.64 1.38 -16.51
CA SER A 151 10.05 0.39 -17.43
C SER A 151 9.30 -0.74 -16.71
N ALA A 152 9.24 -0.74 -15.37
CA ALA A 152 8.61 -1.80 -14.56
C ALA A 152 7.19 -1.48 -14.05
N ASN A 153 6.67 -0.28 -14.29
CA ASN A 153 5.27 0.07 -13.97
C ASN A 153 4.24 -0.75 -14.77
N LEU A 154 4.68 -1.45 -15.83
CA LEU A 154 3.89 -2.47 -16.49
C LEU A 154 4.01 -3.84 -15.80
N VAL A 155 5.16 -4.25 -15.28
CA VAL A 155 5.36 -5.63 -14.79
C VAL A 155 4.80 -5.86 -13.38
N GLY A 156 4.94 -4.90 -12.46
CA GLY A 156 4.33 -5.00 -11.13
C GLY A 156 2.80 -4.94 -11.17
N PHE A 157 2.26 -4.09 -12.06
CA PHE A 157 0.84 -3.96 -12.33
C PHE A 157 0.30 -5.17 -13.12
N LEU A 158 1.08 -5.74 -14.06
CA LEU A 158 0.73 -6.98 -14.77
C LEU A 158 0.76 -8.21 -13.85
N ILE A 159 1.65 -8.28 -12.85
CA ILE A 159 1.61 -9.35 -11.84
C ILE A 159 0.39 -9.16 -10.92
N PHE A 160 0.04 -7.93 -10.55
CA PHE A 160 -1.22 -7.63 -9.86
C PHE A 160 -2.47 -8.01 -10.68
N LEU A 161 -2.44 -7.87 -12.01
CA LEU A 161 -3.54 -8.28 -12.91
C LEU A 161 -3.56 -9.79 -13.20
N LEU A 162 -2.41 -10.47 -13.21
CA LEU A 162 -2.32 -11.94 -13.38
C LEU A 162 -2.70 -12.71 -12.10
N ILE A 163 -2.78 -12.04 -10.95
CA ILE A 163 -3.32 -12.56 -9.69
C ILE A 163 -4.87 -12.61 -9.70
N PHE A 164 -5.54 -11.91 -10.63
CA PHE A 164 -7.01 -11.80 -10.71
C PHE A 164 -7.57 -12.17 -12.10
N ARG A 165 -7.22 -13.37 -12.59
CA ARG A 165 -7.99 -14.03 -13.65
C ARG A 165 -8.50 -15.37 -13.18
#